data_AF-A0A372G0P4-F1
#
_entry.id   AF-A0A372G0P4-F1
#
_cell.length_a   1.000
_cell.length_b   1.000
_cell.length_c   1.000
_cell.angle_alpha   90.00
_cell.angle_beta   90.00
_cell.angle_gamma   90.00
#
_symmetry.space_group_name_H-M   'P 1'
#
loop_
_entity.id
_entity.type
_entity.pdbx_description
1 polymer ?
#
loop_
_entity_poly.entity_id
_entity_poly.type
_entity_poly.pdbx_seq_one_letter_code
_entity_poly.pdbx_strand_id
1 'polypeptide(L)' 'MLDVGRAAIQALWEKVLANRPRFEPEEPLPTLRSGDLALTSTPPRDGAGARAQVVRRQPDGSWLRVLDQPEFVTPTAE' A
#
# COMPACT_ATOMS: atom_id res chain seq x y z
N MET A 1 -10.75 -7.75 -3.79
CA MET A 1 -10.02 -8.82 -4.48
C MET A 1 -8.56 -8.71 -4.08
N LEU A 2 -7.88 -9.82 -3.77
CA LEU A 2 -6.46 -9.84 -3.41
C LEU A 2 -5.63 -10.14 -4.66
N ASP A 3 -4.75 -9.24 -5.05
CA ASP A 3 -3.77 -9.46 -6.12
C ASP A 3 -2.46 -9.96 -5.53
N VAL A 4 -2.05 -11.17 -5.89
CA VAL A 4 -0.84 -11.81 -5.38
C VAL A 4 0.19 -11.95 -6.49
N GLY A 5 1.40 -11.48 -6.22
CA GLY A 5 2.53 -11.55 -7.14
C GLY A 5 2.60 -10.39 -8.14
N ARG A 6 3.79 -10.17 -8.68
CA ARG A 6 4.12 -8.97 -9.48
C ARG A 6 3.25 -8.82 -10.74
N ALA A 7 2.95 -9.91 -11.43
CA ALA A 7 2.17 -9.88 -12.67
C ALA A 7 0.71 -9.45 -12.42
N ALA A 8 0.07 -9.97 -11.37
CA ALA A 8 -1.29 -9.57 -11.00
C ALA A 8 -1.34 -8.10 -10.59
N ILE A 9 -0.39 -7.66 -9.76
CA ILE A 9 -0.26 -6.26 -9.34
C ILE A 9 -0.05 -5.34 -10.55
N GLN A 10 0.79 -5.73 -11.52
CA GLN A 10 0.98 -4.94 -12.73
C GLN A 10 -0.32 -4.81 -13.54
N ALA A 11 -1.04 -5.91 -13.77
CA ALA A 11 -2.29 -5.90 -14.52
C ALA A 11 -3.39 -5.06 -13.83
N LEU A 12 -3.41 -5.04 -12.49
CA LEU A 12 -4.25 -4.13 -11.72
C LEU A 12 -3.90 -2.67 -12.01
N TRP A 13 -2.62 -2.30 -11.85
CA TRP A 13 -2.18 -0.92 -12.03
C TRP A 13 -2.33 -0.41 -13.47
N GLU A 14 -2.19 -1.27 -14.48
CA GLU A 14 -2.49 -0.91 -15.87
C GLU A 14 -3.94 -0.42 -16.04
N LYS A 15 -4.90 -1.11 -15.43
CA LYS A 15 -6.33 -0.70 -15.45
C LYS A 15 -6.57 0.58 -14.66
N VAL A 16 -5.95 0.71 -13.50
CA VAL A 16 -6.06 1.92 -12.66
C VAL A 16 -5.53 3.14 -13.41
N LEU A 17 -4.33 3.04 -13.98
CA LEU A 17 -3.66 4.15 -14.66
C LEU A 17 -4.34 4.54 -15.98
N ALA A 18 -5.04 3.61 -16.65
CA ALA A 18 -5.85 3.92 -17.83
C ALA A 18 -6.91 5.01 -17.55
N ASN A 19 -7.40 5.10 -16.32
CA ASN A 19 -8.37 6.11 -15.88
C ASN A 19 -7.73 7.45 -15.46
N ARG A 20 -6.39 7.58 -15.57
CA ARG A 20 -5.61 8.78 -15.19
C ARG A 20 -5.98 9.34 -13.81
N PRO A 21 -5.96 8.52 -12.75
CA PRO A 21 -6.25 8.98 -11.39
C PRO A 21 -5.25 10.05 -10.96
N ARG A 22 -5.69 10.94 -10.07
CA ARG A 22 -4.81 11.87 -9.37
C ARG A 22 -4.44 11.28 -8.01
N PHE A 23 -3.15 11.23 -7.73
CA PHE A 23 -2.62 10.81 -6.44
C PHE A 23 -2.01 12.03 -5.76
N GLU A 24 -2.62 12.46 -4.66
CA GLU A 24 -2.09 13.54 -3.84
C GLU A 24 -1.28 12.94 -2.68
N PRO A 25 -0.06 13.40 -2.43
CA PRO A 25 0.70 12.99 -1.26
C PRO A 25 -0.05 13.31 0.03
N GLU A 26 -0.03 12.36 0.95
CA GLU A 26 -0.59 12.49 2.29
C GLU A 26 0.54 12.32 3.32
N GLU A 27 0.44 13.04 4.43
CA GLU A 27 1.48 13.01 5.48
C GLU A 27 1.46 11.63 6.17
N PRO A 28 2.57 10.86 6.11
CA PRO A 28 2.64 9.56 6.75
C PRO A 28 2.84 9.69 8.27
N LEU A 29 2.42 8.66 9.00
CA LEU A 29 2.84 8.46 10.38
C LEU A 29 4.32 8.04 10.45
N PRO A 30 4.97 8.18 11.61
CA PRO A 30 6.31 7.65 11.82
C PRO A 30 6.40 6.16 11.43
N THR A 31 7.40 5.81 10.62
CA THR A 31 7.63 4.44 10.18
C THR A 31 8.10 3.57 11.36
N LEU A 32 7.38 2.48 11.63
CA LEU A 32 7.79 1.49 12.62
C LEU A 32 8.72 0.47 11.97
N ARG A 33 9.88 0.21 12.56
CA ARG A 33 10.91 -0.69 12.00
C ARG A 33 11.15 -1.90 12.90
N SER A 34 11.32 -3.06 12.29
CA SER A 34 11.70 -4.31 12.96
C SER A 34 12.66 -5.09 12.05
N GLY A 35 13.97 -5.00 12.32
CA GLY A 35 15.00 -5.57 11.46
C GLY A 35 14.90 -5.05 10.02
N ASP A 36 14.81 -5.98 9.07
CA ASP A 36 14.64 -5.69 7.65
C ASP A 36 13.18 -5.49 7.23
N LEU A 37 12.24 -5.39 8.17
CA LEU A 37 10.85 -5.05 7.90
C LEU A 37 10.52 -3.66 8.43
N ALA A 38 9.63 -2.96 7.75
CA ALA A 38 9.03 -1.75 8.25
C ALA A 38 7.53 -1.66 7.89
N LEU A 39 6.75 -1.09 8.79
CA LEU A 39 5.37 -0.71 8.58
C LEU A 39 5.32 0.80 8.31
N THR A 40 4.82 1.18 7.13
CA THR A 40 4.43 2.55 6.85
C THR A 40 2.92 2.64 6.93
N SER A 41 2.42 3.78 7.41
CA SER A 41 0.99 4.02 7.49
C SER A 41 0.67 5.49 7.28
N THR A 42 -0.43 5.77 6.60
CA THR A 42 -0.89 7.11 6.32
C THR A 42 -2.35 7.22 6.73
N PRO A 43 -2.75 8.24 7.51
CA PRO A 43 -4.15 8.51 7.80
C PRO A 43 -4.83 9.05 6.53
N PRO A 44 -5.79 8.31 5.95
CA PRO A 44 -6.48 8.72 4.73
C PRO A 44 -7.35 9.96 4.94
N ARG A 45 -7.31 10.92 4.01
CA ARG A 45 -8.20 12.09 4.01
C ARG A 45 -9.65 11.78 3.61
N ASP A 46 -9.86 10.65 2.93
CA ASP A 46 -11.14 10.21 2.38
C ASP A 46 -11.91 9.27 3.31
N GLY A 47 -11.47 9.09 4.56
CA GLY A 47 -12.17 8.28 5.55
C GLY A 47 -12.00 6.78 5.37
N ALA A 48 -11.07 6.30 4.53
CA ALA A 48 -10.79 4.89 4.31
C ALA A 48 -10.16 4.14 5.51
N GLY A 49 -10.19 4.72 6.71
CA GLY A 49 -9.59 4.18 7.94
C GLY A 49 -8.08 4.40 8.01
N ALA A 50 -7.31 3.60 7.27
CA ALA A 50 -5.85 3.69 7.18
C ALA A 50 -5.37 3.28 5.78
N ARG A 51 -4.16 3.71 5.41
CA ARG A 51 -3.37 3.10 4.33
C ARG A 51 -2.14 2.50 4.98
N ALA A 52 -1.86 1.22 4.77
CA ALA A 52 -0.72 0.56 5.42
C ALA A 52 0.06 -0.29 4.43
N GLN A 53 1.39 -0.21 4.50
CA GLN A 53 2.29 -1.03 3.72
C GLN A 53 3.30 -1.71 4.62
N VAL A 54 3.59 -2.96 4.31
CA VAL A 54 4.78 -3.63 4.84
C VAL A 54 5.83 -3.61 3.76
N VAL A 55 6.99 -3.07 4.10
CA VAL A 55 8.17 -3.04 3.23
C VAL A 55 9.27 -3.92 3.79
N ARG A 56 10.04 -4.54 2.91
CA ARG A 56 11.24 -5.31 3.25
C ARG A 56 12.48 -4.66 2.67
N ARG A 57 13.50 -4.49 3.50
CA ARG A 57 14.82 -4.05 3.07
C ARG A 57 15.49 -5.15 2.25
N GLN A 58 15.98 -4.79 1.07
CA GLN A 58 16.70 -5.67 0.17
C GLN A 58 18.21 -5.66 0.50
N PRO A 59 18.99 -6.64 0.04
CA PRO A 59 20.44 -6.70 0.28
C PRO A 59 21.20 -5.45 -0.20
N ASP A 60 20.70 -4.78 -1.25
CA ASP A 60 21.25 -3.53 -1.77
C ASP A 60 20.88 -2.28 -0.93
N GLY A 61 20.11 -2.47 0.15
CA GLY A 61 19.67 -1.42 1.05
C GLY A 61 18.37 -0.72 0.64
N SER A 62 17.81 -1.03 -0.54
CA SER A 62 16.51 -0.52 -0.98
C SER A 62 15.35 -1.13 -0.18
N TRP A 63 14.16 -0.53 -0.27
CA TRP A 63 12.94 -1.05 0.37
C TRP A 63 11.91 -1.43 -0.69
N LEU A 64 11.40 -2.65 -0.60
CA LEU A 64 10.37 -3.18 -1.49
C LEU A 64 9.07 -3.38 -0.73
N ARG A 65 7.95 -2.90 -1.29
CA ARG A 65 6.61 -3.24 -0.77
C ARG A 65 6.37 -4.73 -0.93
N VAL A 66 6.10 -5.41 0.19
CA VAL A 66 5.76 -6.83 0.24
C VAL A 66 4.30 -7.05 0.59
N LEU A 67 3.64 -6.08 1.23
CA LEU A 67 2.18 -6.01 1.44
C LEU A 67 1.71 -4.57 1.26
N ASP A 68 0.50 -4.39 0.72
CA ASP A 68 -0.15 -3.10 0.54
C ASP A 68 -1.65 -3.27 0.85
N GLN A 69 -2.13 -2.55 1.88
CA GLN A 69 -3.53 -2.47 2.26
C GLN A 69 -3.96 -1.00 2.13
N PRO A 70 -4.57 -0.60 1.00
CA PRO A 70 -4.88 0.79 0.73
C PRO A 70 -6.11 1.31 1.50
N GLU A 71 -6.97 0.43 2.00
CA GLU A 71 -8.21 0.80 2.69
C GLU A 71 -8.49 -0.18 3.84
N PHE A 72 -8.85 0.34 5.02
CA PHE A 72 -9.20 -0.42 6.22
C PHE A 72 -10.70 -0.35 6.50
N VAL A 73 -11.51 -0.33 5.44
CA VAL A 73 -12.97 -0.43 5.55
C VAL A 73 -13.35 -1.88 5.84
N THR A 74 -14.22 -2.08 6.84
CA THR A 74 -14.81 -3.41 7.07
C THR A 74 -15.75 -3.70 5.90
N PRO A 75 -15.59 -4.83 5.19
CA PRO A 75 -16.57 -5.22 4.18
C PRO A 75 -17.95 -5.29 4.84
N THR A 76 -18.93 -4.58 4.31
CA THR A 76 -20.31 -4.78 4.74
C THR A 76 -20.71 -6.19 4.30
N ALA A 77 -21.27 -6.99 5.22
CA ALA A 77 -21.80 -8.29 4.86
C ALA A 77 -22.94 -8.08 3.84
N GLU A 78 -22.81 -8.66 2.65
CA GLU A 78 -23.96 -8.90 1.75
C GLU A 78 -24.86 -10.00 2.32
#